data_AF-A0A2V2WMY3-F1
#
_entry.id   AF-A0A2V2WMY3-F1
#
_cell.length_a   1.000
_cell.length_b   1.000
_cell.length_c   1.000
_cell.angle_alpha   90.00
_cell.angle_beta   90.00
_cell.angle_gamma   90.00
#
_symmetry.space_group_name_H-M   'P 1'
#
loop_
_entity.id
_entity.type
_entity.pdbx_description
1 polymer ?
#
loop_
_entity_poly.entity_id
_entity_poly.type
_entity_poly.pdbx_seq_one_letter_code
_entity_poly.pdbx_strand_id
1 'polypeptide(L)'
;MLEDVNNLLNSGEVPNLFVGPELDDVFNAMKPVCIAEGIQLDKVGMYARFVKFCKFNLHVSLCMSLLGNRFATDSVMFPALVNCCTIDWFTAWPTQALRSVAHNYFTKLKLVPAEELDKCTDLCVTIHQSVEEISIRFLEETRRHNYVTPTSFLELLHTFKRLLESQTEMANMTTHRLQNGLTKLRETENAVAGLQQTLEKNQPILIQKGESIKNLWRRLSFRRNLPKKQSERLKQKRRRWRPSSVSAPPLRLRHKSNLVRHCLNWIAPWRVWRI
;
A
#
# COMPACT_ATOMS: atom_id res chain seq x y z
N MET A 1 -48.86 -3.38 -22.29
CA MET A 1 -47.42 -3.19 -22.59
C MET A 1 -46.93 -4.06 -23.73
N LEU A 2 -46.88 -5.40 -23.62
CA LEU A 2 -46.43 -6.23 -24.75
C LEU A 2 -47.40 -6.19 -25.95
N GLU A 3 -48.69 -6.04 -25.66
CA GLU A 3 -49.74 -5.77 -26.65
C GLU A 3 -49.49 -4.48 -27.45
N ASP A 4 -49.12 -3.39 -26.77
CA ASP A 4 -48.79 -2.11 -27.40
C ASP A 4 -47.58 -2.23 -28.32
N VAL A 5 -46.56 -2.97 -27.87
CA VAL A 5 -45.37 -3.28 -28.68
C VAL A 5 -45.75 -4.13 -29.90
N ASN A 6 -46.63 -5.12 -29.74
CA ASN A 6 -47.12 -5.92 -30.87
C ASN A 6 -47.90 -5.07 -31.88
N ASN A 7 -48.71 -4.11 -31.43
CA ASN A 7 -49.38 -3.17 -32.31
C ASN A 7 -48.36 -2.28 -33.03
N LEU A 8 -47.40 -1.72 -32.30
CA LEU A 8 -46.33 -0.91 -32.87
C LEU A 8 -45.50 -1.66 -33.93
N LEU A 9 -45.18 -2.93 -33.71
CA LEU A 9 -44.42 -3.75 -34.66
C LEU A 9 -45.23 -4.09 -35.93
N ASN A 10 -46.54 -4.33 -35.80
CA ASN A 10 -47.41 -4.63 -36.95
C ASN A 10 -47.81 -3.38 -37.74
N SER A 11 -48.45 -2.41 -37.08
CA SER A 11 -49.06 -1.24 -37.73
C SER A 11 -48.15 -0.01 -37.72
N GLY A 12 -47.14 0.06 -36.84
CA GLY A 12 -46.32 1.26 -36.62
C GLY A 12 -46.96 2.29 -35.70
N GLU A 13 -48.09 1.94 -35.08
CA GLU A 13 -48.82 2.82 -34.18
C GLU A 13 -49.53 2.02 -33.09
N VAL A 14 -49.83 2.69 -31.98
CA VAL A 14 -50.63 2.13 -30.90
C VAL A 14 -52.02 2.78 -30.97
N PRO A 15 -53.11 2.00 -31.01
CA PRO A 15 -54.46 2.55 -31.09
C PRO A 15 -54.76 3.42 -29.86
N ASN A 16 -55.46 4.55 -30.08
CA ASN A 16 -55.82 5.51 -29.03
C ASN A 16 -54.63 6.07 -28.23
N LEU A 17 -53.43 6.09 -28.82
CA LEU A 17 -52.26 6.68 -28.18
C LEU A 17 -52.36 8.20 -28.05
N PHE A 18 -52.84 8.86 -29.11
CA PHE A 18 -52.97 10.32 -29.16
C PHE A 18 -54.42 10.75 -28.96
N VAL A 19 -54.61 11.82 -28.19
CA VAL A 19 -55.92 12.48 -28.03
C VAL A 19 -56.08 13.57 -29.10
N GLY A 20 -57.32 13.98 -29.39
CA GLY A 20 -57.64 15.01 -30.39
C GLY A 20 -56.71 16.24 -30.47
N PRO A 21 -56.39 16.94 -29.36
CA PRO A 21 -55.49 18.10 -29.40
C PRO A 21 -54.03 17.73 -29.75
N GLU A 22 -53.55 16.57 -29.29
CA GLU A 22 -52.19 16.11 -29.60
C GLU A 22 -52.04 15.72 -31.07
N LEU A 23 -53.10 15.17 -31.67
CA LEU A 23 -53.13 14.91 -33.12
C LEU A 23 -53.05 16.21 -33.93
N ASP A 24 -53.72 17.27 -33.50
CA ASP A 24 -53.66 18.57 -34.17
C ASP A 24 -52.22 19.15 -34.13
N ASP A 25 -51.50 18.95 -33.03
CA ASP A 25 -50.08 19.32 -32.92
C ASP A 25 -49.19 18.50 -33.87
N VAL A 26 -49.41 17.18 -33.95
CA VAL A 26 -48.71 16.31 -34.91
C VAL A 26 -48.98 16.76 -36.35
N PHE A 27 -50.24 17.07 -36.69
CA PHE A 27 -50.57 17.57 -38.02
C PHE A 27 -49.88 18.89 -38.31
N ASN A 28 -49.90 19.84 -37.39
CA ASN A 28 -49.22 21.12 -37.55
C ASN A 28 -47.71 20.95 -37.79
N ALA A 29 -47.06 20.02 -37.11
CA ALA A 29 -45.65 19.70 -37.32
C ALA A 29 -45.39 19.02 -38.68
N MET A 30 -46.30 18.17 -39.15
CA MET A 30 -46.17 17.43 -40.42
C MET A 30 -46.53 18.25 -41.66
N LYS A 31 -47.27 19.36 -41.54
CA LYS A 31 -47.66 20.25 -42.66
C LYS A 31 -46.48 20.65 -43.55
N PRO A 32 -45.39 21.25 -43.04
CA PRO A 32 -44.26 21.67 -43.87
C PRO A 32 -43.58 20.49 -44.58
N VAL A 33 -43.51 19.33 -43.92
CA VAL A 33 -42.91 18.10 -44.48
C VAL A 33 -43.75 17.56 -45.64
N CYS A 34 -45.08 17.51 -45.47
CA CYS A 34 -45.99 17.03 -46.51
C CYS A 34 -45.99 17.95 -47.73
N ILE A 35 -45.92 19.28 -47.53
CA ILE A 35 -45.80 20.27 -48.61
C ILE A 35 -44.50 20.06 -49.39
N ALA A 36 -43.38 19.88 -48.68
CA ALA A 36 -42.07 19.67 -49.31
C ALA A 36 -42.01 18.37 -50.13
N GLU A 37 -42.72 17.33 -49.70
CA GLU A 37 -42.78 16.02 -50.37
C GLU A 37 -43.91 15.89 -51.40
N GLY A 38 -44.75 16.93 -51.59
CA GLY A 38 -45.87 16.91 -52.53
C GLY A 38 -47.02 15.98 -52.13
N ILE A 39 -47.13 15.64 -50.84
CA ILE A 39 -48.21 14.81 -50.29
C ILE A 39 -49.43 15.70 -50.04
N GLN A 40 -50.64 15.17 -50.31
CA GLN A 40 -51.89 15.89 -50.07
C GLN A 40 -52.04 16.25 -48.58
N LEU A 41 -52.59 17.44 -48.31
CA LEU A 41 -52.78 18.00 -46.96
C LEU A 41 -54.06 17.47 -46.29
N ASP A 42 -54.41 16.21 -46.50
CA ASP A 42 -55.52 15.54 -45.84
C ASP A 42 -55.07 14.93 -44.50
N LYS A 43 -55.96 14.94 -43.49
CA LYS A 43 -55.60 14.40 -42.16
C LYS A 43 -55.12 12.95 -42.23
N VAL A 44 -55.67 12.15 -43.14
CA VAL A 44 -55.32 10.73 -43.33
C VAL A 44 -53.92 10.61 -43.96
N GLY A 45 -53.64 11.32 -45.05
CA GLY A 45 -52.32 11.32 -45.72
C GLY A 45 -51.20 11.84 -44.83
N MET A 46 -51.46 12.92 -44.07
CA MET A 46 -50.51 13.47 -43.12
C MET A 46 -50.19 12.48 -41.98
N TYR A 47 -51.22 11.82 -41.44
CA TYR A 47 -51.05 10.82 -40.39
C TYR A 47 -50.30 9.58 -40.91
N ALA A 48 -50.66 9.09 -42.10
CA ALA A 48 -49.96 7.96 -42.74
C ALA A 48 -48.48 8.29 -42.99
N ARG A 49 -48.16 9.54 -43.37
CA ARG A 49 -46.77 9.98 -43.51
C ARG A 49 -46.04 10.02 -42.16
N PHE A 50 -46.72 10.48 -41.11
CA PHE A 50 -46.18 10.46 -39.74
C PHE A 50 -45.87 9.03 -39.27
N VAL A 51 -46.81 8.09 -39.43
CA VAL A 51 -46.58 6.67 -39.09
C VAL A 51 -45.40 6.10 -39.89
N LYS A 52 -45.26 6.45 -41.17
CA LYS A 52 -44.10 6.04 -41.98
C LYS A 52 -42.78 6.63 -41.45
N PHE A 53 -42.80 7.87 -40.98
CA PHE A 53 -41.65 8.50 -40.33
C PHE A 53 -41.28 7.80 -39.02
N CYS A 54 -42.27 7.45 -38.19
CA CYS A 54 -42.06 6.68 -36.98
C CYS A 54 -41.46 5.30 -37.27
N LYS A 55 -42.01 4.56 -38.24
CA LYS A 55 -41.47 3.24 -38.63
C LYS A 55 -40.00 3.29 -39.08
N PHE A 56 -39.59 4.37 -39.74
CA PHE A 56 -38.22 4.49 -40.23
C PHE A 56 -37.21 4.87 -39.14
N ASN A 57 -37.65 5.63 -38.13
CA ASN A 57 -36.75 6.20 -37.13
C ASN A 57 -36.84 5.53 -35.75
N LEU A 58 -37.89 4.74 -35.49
CA LEU A 58 -38.09 4.08 -34.20
C LEU A 58 -37.55 2.65 -34.24
N HIS A 59 -36.46 2.42 -33.54
CA HIS A 59 -35.90 1.09 -33.32
C HIS A 59 -36.22 0.63 -31.90
N VAL A 60 -36.88 -0.53 -31.79
CA VAL A 60 -37.25 -1.15 -30.51
C VAL A 60 -36.39 -2.39 -30.30
N SER A 61 -35.69 -2.46 -29.17
CA SER A 61 -34.93 -3.64 -28.74
C SER A 61 -35.55 -4.22 -27.49
N LEU A 62 -35.87 -5.52 -27.51
CA LEU A 62 -36.51 -6.24 -26.42
C LEU A 62 -35.55 -7.27 -25.85
N CYS A 63 -35.25 -7.17 -24.56
CA CYS A 63 -34.44 -8.15 -23.84
C CYS A 63 -35.38 -9.07 -23.06
N MET A 64 -35.61 -10.29 -23.57
CA MET A 64 -36.46 -11.29 -22.94
C MET A 64 -35.62 -12.45 -22.40
N SER A 65 -36.00 -12.96 -21.23
CA SER A 65 -35.40 -14.18 -20.70
C SER A 65 -36.05 -15.40 -21.34
N LEU A 66 -35.22 -16.32 -21.81
CA LEU A 66 -35.63 -17.62 -22.36
C LEU A 66 -35.93 -18.64 -21.25
N LEU A 67 -35.73 -18.27 -19.99
CA LEU A 67 -35.97 -19.14 -18.85
C LEU A 67 -37.47 -19.26 -18.58
N GLY A 68 -37.96 -20.50 -18.59
CA GLY A 68 -39.35 -20.84 -18.36
C GLY A 68 -40.23 -20.69 -19.60
N ASN A 69 -41.53 -20.88 -19.42
CA ASN A 69 -42.48 -20.95 -20.54
C ASN A 69 -43.02 -19.58 -21.01
N ARG A 70 -42.63 -18.48 -20.35
CA ARG A 70 -43.21 -17.15 -20.63
C ARG A 70 -42.92 -16.69 -22.05
N PHE A 71 -41.67 -16.79 -22.49
CA PHE A 71 -41.29 -16.41 -23.84
C PHE A 71 -42.05 -17.20 -24.91
N ALA A 72 -42.25 -18.51 -24.70
CA ALA A 72 -43.01 -19.34 -25.63
C ALA A 72 -44.49 -18.92 -25.67
N THR A 73 -45.12 -18.72 -24.51
CA THR A 73 -46.52 -18.22 -24.44
C THR A 73 -46.67 -16.86 -25.10
N ASP A 74 -45.76 -15.93 -24.82
CA ASP A 74 -45.76 -14.58 -25.36
C ASP A 74 -45.53 -14.59 -26.89
N SER A 75 -44.65 -15.46 -27.40
CA SER A 75 -44.39 -15.59 -28.84
C SER A 75 -45.60 -16.12 -29.61
N VAL A 76 -46.40 -17.00 -28.98
CA VAL A 76 -47.66 -17.49 -29.56
C VAL A 76 -48.74 -16.40 -29.52
N MET A 77 -48.84 -15.69 -28.40
CA MET A 77 -49.85 -14.63 -28.21
C MET A 77 -49.57 -13.40 -29.07
N PHE A 78 -48.31 -13.08 -29.32
CA PHE A 78 -47.85 -11.88 -30.03
C PHE A 78 -46.91 -12.25 -31.19
N PRO A 79 -47.44 -12.70 -32.35
CA PRO A 79 -46.63 -13.20 -33.46
C PRO A 79 -45.73 -12.13 -34.10
N ALA A 80 -46.01 -10.83 -33.90
CA ALA A 80 -45.16 -9.76 -34.44
C ALA A 80 -43.74 -9.77 -33.85
N LEU A 81 -43.58 -10.30 -32.63
CA LEU A 81 -42.26 -10.44 -32.00
C LEU A 81 -41.33 -11.37 -32.79
N VAL A 82 -41.89 -12.37 -33.48
CA VAL A 82 -41.12 -13.32 -34.28
C VAL A 82 -41.07 -12.88 -35.75
N ASN A 83 -42.17 -12.32 -36.27
CA ASN A 83 -42.27 -11.96 -37.69
C ASN A 83 -41.59 -10.63 -38.04
N CYS A 84 -41.57 -9.66 -37.12
CA CYS A 84 -41.11 -8.29 -37.38
C CYS A 84 -39.79 -7.94 -36.68
N CYS A 85 -39.28 -8.81 -35.82
CA CYS A 85 -38.00 -8.61 -35.14
C CYS A 85 -36.95 -9.64 -35.57
N THR A 86 -35.69 -9.24 -35.54
CA THR A 86 -34.56 -10.16 -35.63
C THR A 86 -34.28 -10.74 -34.25
N ILE A 87 -34.26 -12.07 -34.15
CA ILE A 87 -33.98 -12.75 -32.88
C ILE A 87 -32.48 -13.00 -32.77
N ASP A 88 -31.88 -12.50 -31.69
CA ASP A 88 -30.49 -12.78 -31.31
C ASP A 88 -30.47 -13.66 -30.06
N TRP A 89 -29.83 -14.82 -30.16
CA TRP A 89 -29.80 -15.83 -29.10
C TRP A 89 -28.54 -15.70 -28.26
N PHE A 90 -28.69 -15.35 -26.98
CA PHE A 90 -27.58 -15.35 -26.03
C PHE A 90 -27.39 -16.75 -25.44
N THR A 91 -26.39 -17.46 -25.93
CA THR A 91 -25.97 -18.76 -25.37
C THR A 91 -24.91 -18.58 -24.29
N ALA A 92 -24.64 -19.64 -23.54
CA ALA A 92 -23.47 -19.72 -22.67
C ALA A 92 -22.19 -19.39 -23.46
N TRP A 93 -21.23 -18.75 -22.80
CA TRP A 93 -19.98 -18.38 -23.44
C TRP A 93 -19.15 -19.63 -23.76
N PRO A 94 -18.68 -19.80 -25.01
CA PRO A 94 -17.78 -20.91 -25.31
C PRO A 94 -16.45 -20.75 -24.57
N THR A 95 -15.74 -21.86 -24.38
CA THR A 95 -14.45 -21.89 -23.69
C THR A 95 -13.45 -20.86 -24.25
N GLN A 96 -13.44 -20.67 -25.57
CA GLN A 96 -12.59 -19.67 -26.22
C GLN A 96 -12.95 -18.23 -25.82
N ALA A 97 -14.24 -17.91 -25.67
CA ALA A 97 -14.68 -16.59 -25.23
C ALA A 97 -14.30 -16.35 -23.76
N LEU A 98 -14.52 -17.34 -22.88
CA LEU A 98 -14.10 -17.27 -21.48
C LEU A 98 -12.59 -17.03 -21.36
N ARG A 99 -11.79 -17.76 -22.14
CA ARG A 99 -10.32 -17.60 -22.18
C ARG A 99 -9.91 -16.21 -22.65
N SER A 100 -10.52 -15.71 -23.73
CA SER A 100 -10.23 -14.37 -24.27
C SER A 100 -10.55 -13.26 -23.27
N VAL A 101 -11.71 -13.35 -22.59
CA VAL A 101 -12.13 -12.38 -21.57
C VAL A 101 -11.19 -12.41 -20.38
N ALA A 102 -10.87 -13.59 -19.84
CA ALA A 102 -9.97 -13.73 -18.71
C ALA A 102 -8.53 -13.28 -19.06
N HIS A 103 -8.01 -13.64 -20.22
CA HIS A 103 -6.69 -13.21 -20.68
C HIS A 103 -6.60 -11.69 -20.78
N ASN A 104 -7.59 -11.05 -21.43
CA ASN A 104 -7.67 -9.59 -21.53
C ASN A 104 -7.83 -8.91 -20.17
N TYR A 105 -8.54 -9.55 -19.24
CA TYR A 105 -8.70 -9.06 -17.87
C TYR A 105 -7.35 -9.09 -17.13
N PHE A 106 -6.65 -10.21 -17.14
CA PHE A 106 -5.37 -10.35 -16.44
C PHE A 106 -4.24 -9.54 -17.06
N THR A 107 -4.21 -9.41 -18.39
CA THR A 107 -3.23 -8.56 -19.11
C THR A 107 -3.27 -7.11 -18.60
N LYS A 108 -4.47 -6.60 -18.29
CA LYS A 108 -4.66 -5.24 -17.78
C LYS A 108 -4.19 -5.07 -16.33
N LEU A 109 -4.12 -6.15 -15.55
CA LEU A 109 -3.80 -6.09 -14.13
C LEU A 109 -2.28 -5.97 -13.85
N LYS A 110 -1.41 -6.42 -14.77
CA LYS A 110 0.06 -6.41 -14.63
C LYS A 110 0.61 -7.02 -13.31
N LEU A 111 -0.22 -7.72 -12.55
CA LEU A 111 0.14 -8.42 -11.31
C LEU A 111 0.74 -9.80 -11.57
N VAL A 112 0.37 -10.43 -12.69
CA VAL A 112 0.79 -11.79 -13.06
C VAL A 112 1.90 -11.70 -14.12
N PRO A 113 3.01 -12.43 -13.98
CA PRO A 113 4.03 -12.55 -15.02
C PRO A 113 3.43 -13.09 -16.33
N ALA A 114 3.96 -12.65 -17.47
CA ALA A 114 3.45 -13.07 -18.79
C ALA A 114 3.47 -14.60 -18.98
N GLU A 115 4.46 -15.30 -18.41
CA GLU A 115 4.61 -16.75 -18.49
C GLU A 115 3.53 -17.55 -17.74
N GLU A 116 2.90 -16.93 -16.72
CA GLU A 116 1.88 -17.57 -15.88
C GLU A 116 0.46 -17.13 -16.24
N LEU A 117 0.33 -16.11 -17.08
CA LEU A 117 -0.93 -15.52 -17.49
C LEU A 117 -1.90 -16.55 -18.10
N ASP A 118 -1.39 -17.39 -19.00
CA ASP A 118 -2.17 -18.43 -19.65
C ASP A 118 -2.66 -19.48 -18.65
N LYS A 119 -1.81 -19.86 -17.69
CA LYS A 119 -2.18 -20.84 -16.64
C LYS A 119 -3.27 -20.29 -15.72
N CYS A 120 -3.16 -19.02 -15.31
CA CYS A 120 -4.20 -18.37 -14.50
C CYS A 120 -5.53 -18.26 -15.27
N THR A 121 -5.44 -17.94 -16.56
CA THR A 121 -6.60 -17.87 -17.45
C THR A 121 -7.30 -19.23 -17.52
N ASP A 122 -6.54 -20.30 -17.78
CA ASP A 122 -7.05 -21.66 -17.91
C ASP A 122 -7.66 -22.17 -16.61
N LEU A 123 -7.05 -21.83 -15.46
CA LEU A 123 -7.59 -22.15 -14.16
C LEU A 123 -8.98 -21.52 -13.95
N CYS A 124 -9.14 -20.23 -14.21
CA CYS A 124 -10.42 -19.55 -14.05
C CYS A 124 -11.50 -20.13 -14.97
N VAL A 125 -11.15 -20.45 -16.22
CA VAL A 125 -12.06 -21.10 -17.17
C VAL A 125 -12.50 -22.47 -16.65
N THR A 126 -11.54 -23.28 -16.20
CA THR A 126 -11.81 -24.64 -15.67
C THR A 126 -12.70 -24.58 -14.43
N ILE A 127 -12.45 -23.65 -13.52
CA ILE A 127 -13.28 -23.44 -12.33
C ILE A 127 -14.72 -23.12 -12.75
N HIS A 128 -14.92 -22.19 -13.69
CA HIS A 128 -16.26 -21.80 -14.14
C HIS A 128 -17.01 -22.97 -14.78
N GLN A 129 -16.37 -23.71 -15.68
CA GLN A 129 -16.96 -24.88 -16.33
C GLN A 129 -17.31 -25.98 -15.33
N SER A 130 -16.45 -26.21 -14.32
CA SER A 130 -16.75 -27.19 -13.27
C SER A 130 -17.99 -26.81 -12.46
N VAL A 131 -18.22 -25.51 -12.20
CA VAL A 131 -19.41 -25.03 -11.49
C VAL A 131 -20.67 -25.19 -12.35
N GLU A 132 -20.56 -25.03 -13.67
CA GLU A 132 -21.66 -25.29 -14.61
C GLU A 132 -22.09 -26.76 -14.57
N GLU A 133 -21.13 -27.70 -14.66
CA GLU A 133 -21.39 -29.14 -14.54
C GLU A 133 -22.01 -29.52 -13.19
N ILE A 134 -21.46 -28.98 -12.09
CA ILE A 134 -21.97 -29.23 -10.74
C ILE A 134 -23.38 -28.64 -10.56
N SER A 135 -23.68 -27.50 -11.19
CA SER A 135 -25.01 -26.87 -11.10
C SER A 135 -26.09 -27.72 -11.78
N ILE A 136 -25.75 -28.41 -12.88
CA ILE A 136 -26.63 -29.38 -13.53
C ILE A 136 -26.93 -30.55 -12.58
N ARG A 137 -25.87 -31.16 -12.02
CA ARG A 137 -26.03 -32.26 -11.05
C ARG A 137 -26.81 -31.84 -9.80
N PHE A 138 -26.59 -30.62 -9.31
CA PHE A 138 -27.30 -30.06 -8.16
C PHE A 138 -28.81 -29.94 -8.42
N LEU A 139 -29.21 -29.55 -9.63
CA LEU A 139 -30.62 -29.50 -10.02
C LEU A 139 -31.25 -30.89 -10.03
N GLU A 140 -30.53 -31.90 -10.53
CA GLU A 140 -31.01 -33.29 -10.58
C GLU A 140 -31.24 -33.87 -9.18
N GLU A 141 -30.30 -33.63 -8.27
CA GLU A 141 -30.32 -34.16 -6.90
C GLU A 141 -31.30 -33.43 -5.98
N THR A 142 -31.32 -32.10 -6.03
CA THR A 142 -32.04 -31.28 -5.03
C THR A 142 -33.32 -30.64 -5.55
N ARG A 143 -33.55 -30.70 -6.88
CA ARG A 143 -34.65 -30.00 -7.57
C ARG A 143 -34.66 -28.48 -7.33
N ARG A 144 -33.51 -27.89 -6.99
CA ARG A 144 -33.32 -26.44 -6.86
C ARG A 144 -32.43 -25.94 -7.97
N HIS A 145 -32.79 -24.80 -8.54
CA HIS A 145 -32.01 -24.17 -9.61
C HIS A 145 -30.86 -23.35 -9.01
N ASN A 146 -29.67 -23.54 -9.56
CA ASN A 146 -28.53 -22.63 -9.44
C ASN A 146 -28.17 -22.15 -10.84
N TYR A 147 -28.18 -20.84 -11.07
CA TYR A 147 -27.91 -20.27 -12.39
C TYR A 147 -26.47 -19.79 -12.47
N VAL A 148 -25.75 -20.30 -13.46
CA VAL A 148 -24.39 -19.85 -13.79
C VAL A 148 -24.50 -18.88 -14.96
N THR A 149 -24.13 -17.62 -14.74
CA THR A 149 -24.19 -16.58 -15.77
C THR A 149 -22.79 -16.03 -16.09
N PRO A 150 -22.59 -15.41 -17.26
CA PRO A 150 -21.33 -14.73 -17.58
C PRO A 150 -20.94 -13.66 -16.55
N THR A 151 -21.91 -13.03 -15.88
CA THR A 151 -21.64 -12.10 -14.79
C THR A 151 -20.96 -12.78 -13.60
N SER A 152 -21.37 -14.01 -13.23
CA SER A 152 -20.69 -14.80 -12.20
C SER A 152 -19.24 -15.12 -12.56
N PHE A 153 -18.92 -15.29 -13.85
CA PHE A 153 -17.53 -15.43 -14.30
C PHE A 153 -16.72 -14.14 -14.09
N LEU A 154 -17.29 -12.98 -14.40
CA LEU A 154 -16.63 -11.69 -14.15
C LEU A 154 -16.43 -11.44 -12.65
N GLU A 155 -17.38 -11.85 -11.81
CA GLU A 155 -17.24 -11.80 -10.35
C GLU A 155 -16.12 -12.73 -9.83
N LEU A 156 -15.97 -13.92 -10.41
CA LEU A 156 -14.84 -14.81 -10.15
C LEU A 156 -13.51 -14.10 -10.45
N LEU A 157 -13.38 -13.47 -11.63
CA LEU A 157 -12.18 -12.74 -12.02
C LEU A 157 -11.89 -11.57 -11.07
N HIS A 158 -12.92 -10.81 -10.69
CA HIS A 158 -12.80 -9.71 -9.74
C HIS A 158 -12.36 -10.19 -8.35
N THR A 159 -12.93 -11.30 -7.88
CA THR A 159 -12.56 -11.89 -6.58
C THR A 159 -11.12 -12.41 -6.62
N PHE A 160 -10.73 -13.07 -7.71
CA PHE A 160 -9.38 -13.57 -7.90
C PHE A 160 -8.35 -12.43 -7.91
N LYS A 161 -8.65 -11.32 -8.59
CA LYS A 161 -7.84 -10.09 -8.54
C LYS A 161 -7.64 -9.62 -7.10
N ARG A 162 -8.73 -9.43 -6.35
CA ARG A 162 -8.67 -8.92 -4.97
C ARG A 162 -7.84 -9.83 -4.07
N LEU A 163 -7.97 -11.15 -4.24
CA LEU A 163 -7.17 -12.12 -3.50
C LEU A 163 -5.68 -12.02 -3.87
N LEU A 164 -5.36 -11.91 -5.16
CA LEU A 164 -3.98 -11.72 -5.62
C LEU A 164 -3.37 -10.44 -5.04
N GLU A 165 -4.07 -9.31 -5.10
CA GLU A 165 -3.60 -8.03 -4.54
C GLU A 165 -3.32 -8.16 -3.04
N SER A 166 -4.26 -8.75 -2.29
CA SER A 166 -4.10 -8.95 -0.85
C SER A 166 -2.91 -9.85 -0.52
N GLN A 167 -2.74 -10.97 -1.23
CA GLN A 167 -1.62 -11.89 -1.00
C GLN A 167 -0.28 -11.27 -1.39
N THR A 168 -0.24 -10.53 -2.51
CA THR A 168 0.96 -9.84 -2.99
C THR A 168 1.39 -8.77 -1.98
N GLU A 169 0.44 -8.00 -1.44
CA GLU A 169 0.73 -6.99 -0.43
C GLU A 169 1.29 -7.62 0.85
N MET A 170 0.68 -8.70 1.34
CA MET A 170 1.20 -9.43 2.52
C MET A 170 2.62 -9.99 2.29
N ALA A 171 2.89 -10.52 1.10
CA ALA A 171 4.21 -11.02 0.72
C ALA A 171 5.24 -9.88 0.61
N ASN A 172 4.86 -8.74 0.02
CA ASN A 172 5.71 -7.55 -0.10
C ASN A 172 6.04 -6.96 1.27
N MET A 173 5.05 -6.84 2.17
CA MET A 173 5.27 -6.40 3.54
C MET A 173 6.29 -7.29 4.28
N THR A 174 6.15 -8.61 4.13
CA THR A 174 7.06 -9.59 4.73
C THR A 174 8.47 -9.46 4.16
N THR A 175 8.58 -9.34 2.84
CA THR A 175 9.85 -9.17 2.13
C THR A 175 10.54 -7.87 2.54
N HIS A 176 9.82 -6.76 2.58
CA HIS A 176 10.33 -5.47 3.02
C HIS A 176 10.84 -5.50 4.47
N ARG A 177 10.11 -6.18 5.37
CA ARG A 177 10.57 -6.38 6.76
C ARG A 177 11.89 -7.14 6.82
N LEU A 178 12.04 -8.21 6.02
CA LEU A 178 13.27 -9.00 5.96
C LEU A 178 14.43 -8.20 5.34
N GLN A 179 14.17 -7.43 4.28
CA GLN A 179 15.15 -6.55 3.65
C GLN A 179 15.66 -5.48 4.63
N ASN A 180 14.77 -4.89 5.43
CA ASN A 180 15.15 -3.93 6.47
C ASN A 180 16.02 -4.61 7.55
N GLY A 181 15.64 -5.82 7.98
CA GLY A 181 16.45 -6.61 8.91
C GLY A 181 17.86 -6.90 8.36
N LEU A 182 17.96 -7.35 7.10
CA LEU A 182 19.23 -7.60 6.43
C LEU A 182 20.09 -6.34 6.30
N THR A 183 19.46 -5.21 5.98
CA THR A 183 20.14 -3.91 5.91
C THR A 183 20.74 -3.54 7.27
N LYS A 184 19.98 -3.72 8.36
CA LYS A 184 20.49 -3.49 9.72
C LYS A 184 21.61 -4.43 10.12
N LEU A 185 21.52 -5.71 9.78
CA LEU A 185 22.62 -6.66 10.01
C LEU A 185 23.89 -6.22 9.26
N ARG A 186 23.76 -5.81 8.00
CA ARG A 186 24.89 -5.33 7.19
C ARG A 186 25.49 -4.02 7.73
N GLU A 187 24.66 -3.10 8.23
CA GLU A 187 25.14 -1.90 8.92
C GLU A 187 25.96 -2.27 10.17
N THR A 188 25.47 -3.22 10.98
CA THR A 188 26.20 -3.67 12.18
C THR A 188 27.50 -4.39 11.85
N GLU A 189 27.53 -5.22 10.80
CA GLU A 189 28.74 -5.90 10.33
C GLU A 189 29.81 -4.88 9.94
N ASN A 190 29.44 -3.87 9.15
CA ASN A 190 30.34 -2.79 8.76
C ASN A 190 30.86 -1.99 9.97
N ALA A 191 29.99 -1.73 10.96
CA ALA A 191 30.38 -1.03 12.18
C ALA A 191 31.37 -1.87 13.03
N VAL A 192 31.14 -3.18 13.15
CA VAL A 192 32.04 -4.10 13.87
C VAL A 192 33.40 -4.19 13.15
N ALA A 193 33.42 -4.28 11.82
CA ALA A 193 34.67 -4.27 11.05
C ALA A 193 35.46 -2.96 11.28
N GLY A 194 34.77 -1.81 11.32
CA GLY A 194 35.40 -0.51 11.65
C GLY A 194 35.93 -0.44 13.08
N LEU A 195 35.21 -1.00 14.06
CA LEU A 195 35.67 -1.10 15.45
C LEU A 195 36.88 -2.02 15.60
N GLN A 196 36.92 -3.14 14.88
CA GLN A 196 38.07 -4.05 14.86
C GLN A 196 39.33 -3.35 14.32
N GLN A 197 39.24 -2.63 13.21
CA GLN A 197 40.37 -1.83 12.69
C GLN A 197 40.83 -0.77 13.69
N THR A 198 39.90 -0.16 14.42
CA THR A 198 40.23 0.84 15.44
C THR A 198 40.91 0.21 16.66
N LEU A 199 40.48 -0.98 17.07
CA LEU A 199 41.11 -1.76 18.13
C LEU A 199 42.54 -2.14 17.77
N GLU A 200 42.77 -2.67 16.57
CA GLU A 200 44.11 -3.04 16.09
C GLU A 200 45.06 -1.83 16.09
N LYS A 201 44.59 -0.65 15.65
CA LYS A 201 45.39 0.59 15.69
C LYS A 201 45.69 1.06 17.12
N ASN A 202 44.75 0.92 18.04
CA ASN A 202 44.87 1.43 19.41
C ASN A 202 45.64 0.48 20.35
N GLN A 203 45.67 -0.82 20.05
CA GLN A 203 46.35 -1.83 20.86
C GLN A 203 47.84 -1.53 21.15
N PRO A 204 48.69 -1.20 20.15
CA PRO A 204 50.09 -0.85 20.43
C PRO A 204 50.23 0.47 21.21
N ILE A 205 49.34 1.44 20.98
CA ILE A 205 49.35 2.74 21.68
C ILE A 205 49.05 2.53 23.17
N LEU A 206 48.11 1.64 23.51
CA LEU A 206 47.79 1.32 24.89
C LEU A 206 48.97 0.65 25.61
N ILE A 207 49.68 -0.25 24.94
CA ILE A 207 50.88 -0.89 25.49
C ILE A 207 51.98 0.16 25.76
N GLN A 208 52.27 1.02 24.78
CA GLN A 208 53.24 2.11 24.95
C GLN A 208 52.87 3.09 26.07
N LYS A 209 51.60 3.47 26.18
CA LYS A 209 51.12 4.32 27.28
C LYS A 209 51.21 3.59 28.62
N GLY A 210 50.90 2.30 28.68
CA GLY A 210 51.06 1.46 29.87
C GLY A 210 52.50 1.38 30.35
N GLU A 211 53.46 1.19 29.44
CA GLU A 211 54.89 1.24 29.74
C GLU A 211 55.33 2.63 30.22
N SER A 212 54.85 3.68 29.56
CA SER A 212 55.11 5.06 29.95
C SER A 212 54.61 5.35 31.38
N ILE A 213 53.41 4.86 31.72
CA ILE A 213 52.84 4.97 33.07
C ILE A 213 53.68 4.18 34.08
N LYS A 214 54.07 2.93 33.79
CA LYS A 214 54.97 2.15 34.67
C LYS A 214 56.30 2.88 34.93
N ASN A 215 56.89 3.46 33.89
CA ASN A 215 58.12 4.23 34.00
C ASN A 215 57.94 5.51 34.83
N LEU A 216 56.79 6.18 34.69
CA LEU A 216 56.43 7.34 35.51
C LEU A 216 56.25 6.95 36.99
N TRP A 217 55.54 5.87 37.29
CA TRP A 217 55.39 5.34 38.64
C TRP A 217 56.73 4.96 39.29
N ARG A 218 57.64 4.36 38.53
CA ARG A 218 59.02 4.07 39.00
C ARG A 218 59.77 5.36 39.36
N ARG A 219 59.65 6.41 38.52
CA ARG A 219 60.24 7.72 38.81
C ARG A 219 59.64 8.39 40.05
N LEU A 220 58.31 8.37 40.19
CA LEU A 220 57.62 8.97 41.33
C LEU A 220 57.91 8.24 42.64
N SER A 221 57.92 6.91 42.64
CA SER A 221 58.28 6.11 43.82
C SER A 221 59.75 6.33 44.23
N PHE A 222 60.67 6.43 43.27
CA PHE A 222 62.05 6.84 43.52
C PHE A 222 62.11 8.25 44.15
N ARG A 223 61.42 9.23 43.55
CA ARG A 223 61.36 10.62 44.03
C ARG A 223 60.71 10.72 45.41
N ARG A 224 59.73 9.87 45.76
CA ARG A 224 59.10 9.79 47.09
C ARG A 224 60.03 9.18 48.14
N ASN A 225 60.86 8.22 47.76
CA ASN A 225 61.78 7.52 48.67
C ASN A 225 63.10 8.28 48.88
N LEU A 226 63.47 9.20 47.99
CA LEU A 226 64.68 10.05 48.12
C LEU A 226 64.67 10.89 49.41
N PRO A 227 63.63 11.72 49.68
CA PRO A 227 63.56 12.51 50.91
C PRO A 227 63.52 11.65 52.16
N LYS A 228 62.84 10.49 52.11
CA LYS A 228 62.82 9.53 53.22
C LYS A 228 64.22 9.01 53.53
N LYS A 229 64.94 8.50 52.52
CA LYS A 229 66.34 8.05 52.66
C LYS A 229 67.28 9.17 53.11
N GLN A 230 67.11 10.39 52.60
CA GLN A 230 67.89 11.54 53.04
C GLN A 230 67.58 11.93 54.49
N SER A 231 66.31 11.90 54.89
CA SER A 231 65.88 12.15 56.27
C SER A 231 66.34 11.04 57.24
N GLU A 232 66.35 9.77 56.81
CA GLU A 232 66.93 8.64 57.56
C GLU A 232 68.45 8.84 57.72
N ARG A 233 69.17 9.19 56.64
CA ARG A 233 70.60 9.49 56.68
C ARG A 233 70.91 10.69 57.59
N LEU A 234 70.07 11.72 57.58
CA LEU A 234 70.18 12.86 58.49
C LEU A 234 69.88 12.47 59.95
N LYS A 235 68.87 11.62 60.19
CA LYS A 235 68.60 11.05 61.54
C LYS A 235 69.78 10.19 62.03
N GLN A 236 70.39 9.41 61.15
CA GLN A 236 71.54 8.55 61.49
C GLN A 236 72.82 9.38 61.70
N LYS A 237 73.06 10.42 60.89
CA LYS A 237 74.11 11.41 61.16
C LYS A 237 73.86 12.18 62.47
N ARG A 238 72.61 12.56 62.80
CA ARG A 238 72.23 13.14 64.10
C ARG A 238 72.43 12.17 65.27
N ARG A 239 72.19 10.87 65.08
CA ARG A 239 72.49 9.83 66.08
C ARG A 239 74.00 9.64 66.27
N ARG A 240 74.79 9.78 65.20
CA ARG A 240 76.26 9.73 65.22
C ARG A 240 76.91 10.98 65.82
N TRP A 241 76.27 12.15 65.66
CA TRP A 241 76.66 13.44 66.24
C TRP A 241 75.87 13.77 67.52
N ARG A 242 75.64 12.79 68.41
CA ARG A 242 75.29 13.10 69.81
C ARG A 242 76.59 13.22 70.61
N PRO A 243 77.00 14.41 71.09
CA PRO A 243 78.11 14.53 72.02
C PRO A 243 77.68 14.07 73.42
N SER A 244 78.57 13.36 74.10
CA SER A 244 78.48 12.99 75.51
C SER A 244 79.28 13.99 76.36
N SER A 245 78.62 14.97 76.98
CA SER A 245 79.05 15.81 78.14
C SER A 245 78.08 17.01 78.23
N VAL A 246 77.35 17.29 79.31
CA VAL A 246 77.69 17.78 80.67
C VAL A 246 78.39 19.16 80.68
N SER A 247 77.64 20.13 81.24
CA SER A 247 78.00 21.40 81.91
C SER A 247 78.79 22.48 81.16
N ALA A 248 78.23 23.70 81.04
CA ALA A 248 78.55 24.91 81.83
C ALA A 248 77.74 26.15 81.28
N PRO A 249 77.69 27.33 81.93
CA PRO A 249 76.45 27.99 82.42
C PRO A 249 76.14 29.36 81.74
N PRO A 250 75.11 30.14 82.17
CA PRO A 250 74.39 31.07 81.28
C PRO A 250 74.93 32.50 81.27
N LEU A 251 74.74 33.21 80.15
CA LEU A 251 74.91 34.66 80.05
C LEU A 251 73.64 35.31 79.48
N ARG A 252 73.04 36.20 80.27
CA ARG A 252 72.00 37.15 79.85
C ARG A 252 72.66 38.44 79.35
N LEU A 253 72.04 39.10 78.38
CA LEU A 253 71.93 40.56 78.15
C LEU A 253 71.08 40.73 76.87
N ARG A 254 69.77 41.01 76.91
CA ARG A 254 69.05 42.31 77.02
C ARG A 254 69.49 43.43 76.04
N HIS A 255 68.45 43.95 75.34
CA HIS A 255 68.33 45.18 74.51
C HIS A 255 68.89 45.12 73.08
N LYS A 256 68.18 45.52 72.00
CA LYS A 256 67.02 46.42 71.76
C LYS A 256 66.17 45.82 70.61
N SER A 257 64.87 45.54 70.77
CA SER A 257 63.69 46.37 70.45
C SER A 257 63.53 46.87 69.00
N ASN A 258 62.44 46.39 68.39
CA ASN A 258 61.53 47.07 67.44
C ASN A 258 62.00 47.45 66.03
N LEU A 259 61.44 46.77 65.02
CA LEU A 259 60.59 47.42 64.01
C LEU A 259 59.74 46.38 63.23
N VAL A 260 58.42 46.65 63.14
CA VAL A 260 57.42 46.18 62.14
C VAL A 260 57.06 44.67 62.19
N ARG A 261 55.85 44.15 62.49
CA ARG A 261 54.43 44.59 62.45
C ARG A 261 54.02 45.44 61.24
N HIS A 262 53.91 44.76 60.10
CA HIS A 262 52.98 44.96 58.98
C HIS A 262 53.31 43.81 57.99
N CYS A 263 52.44 42.91 57.56
CA CYS A 263 50.99 42.97 57.40
C CYS A 263 50.36 41.63 57.86
N LEU A 264 49.45 41.73 58.82
CA LEU A 264 48.35 40.78 58.97
C LEU A 264 47.31 41.12 57.91
N ASN A 265 46.78 40.06 57.28
CA ASN A 265 45.44 39.94 56.71
C ASN A 265 45.02 40.95 55.64
N TRP A 266 44.47 40.44 54.53
CA TRP A 266 43.13 40.81 54.08
C TRP A 266 42.56 39.70 53.17
N ILE A 267 41.45 39.12 53.66
CA ILE A 267 40.19 38.80 52.95
C ILE A 267 40.16 37.64 51.93
N ALA A 268 39.79 36.44 52.42
CA ALA A 268 38.47 35.77 52.29
C ALA A 268 37.85 35.53 50.86
N PRO A 269 36.63 34.93 50.71
CA PRO A 269 36.39 33.65 50.03
C PRO A 269 35.41 33.74 48.82
N TRP A 270 34.95 32.57 48.31
CA TRP A 270 33.83 32.26 47.35
C TRP A 270 34.25 31.93 45.91
N ARG A 271 34.11 30.66 45.49
CA ARG A 271 33.06 30.06 44.62
C ARG A 271 32.93 30.73 43.24
N VAL A 272 33.00 29.95 42.15
CA VAL A 272 31.91 29.63 41.20
C VAL A 272 32.45 28.87 39.97
N TRP A 273 31.57 28.02 39.44
CA TRP A 273 31.53 27.17 38.25
C TRP A 273 31.92 27.73 36.85
N ARG A 274 31.94 26.77 35.90
CA ARG A 274 31.90 26.78 34.41
C ARG A 274 33.27 26.81 33.74
N ILE A 275 33.56 25.92 32.77
CA ILE A 275 32.72 25.36 31.68
C ILE A 275 32.54 23.84 31.80
#